data_AF-A0A6C0E9B3-F1
#
_entry.id   AF-A0A6C0E9B3-F1
#
_cell.length_a   1.000
_cell.length_b   1.000
_cell.length_c   1.000
_cell.angle_alpha   90.00
_cell.angle_beta   90.00
_cell.angle_gamma   90.00
#
_symmetry.space_group_name_H-M   'P 1'
#
loop_
_entity.id
_entity.type
_entity.pdbx_description
1 polymer ?
#
loop_
_entity_poly.entity_id
_entity_poly.type
_entity_poly.pdbx_seq_one_letter_code
_entity_poly.pdbx_strand_id
1 'polypeptide(L)'
;MSTDVEDRKYRGVKQKFYLISLEEKNKVWTIILEGITNRYTLHFSTEKIDCNCPDYENRGHICKHLYFIILKIAECYKILLDHDIVTQKKIKSQDFEYFNQNLKNNIQKYNNKYENPSKRQKITNECLICLEEINDDQANLECLSQCHKHFHRSCLLKWQKINQNCPHCRSINSFQTQNYENEYNSWSKIENINVEGID
;
A
#
# COMPACT_ATOMS: atom_id res chain seq x y z
N MET A 1 -0.32 -24.02 18.51
CA MET A 1 -0.98 -22.76 18.11
C MET A 1 -1.29 -22.85 16.63
N SER A 2 -2.55 -22.63 16.23
CA SER A 2 -3.09 -23.00 14.93
C SER A 2 -2.52 -22.14 13.80
N THR A 3 -2.09 -22.78 12.71
CA THR A 3 -1.54 -22.19 11.47
C THR A 3 -2.38 -21.05 10.88
N ASP A 4 -3.68 -21.05 11.17
CA ASP A 4 -4.68 -20.09 10.73
C ASP A 4 -4.59 -18.70 11.40
N VAL A 5 -4.02 -18.59 12.61
CA VAL A 5 -3.80 -17.28 13.27
C VAL A 5 -2.60 -16.56 12.68
N GLU A 6 -1.47 -17.27 12.56
CA GLU A 6 -0.25 -16.75 11.95
C GLU A 6 -0.45 -16.35 10.48
N ASP A 7 -1.25 -17.12 9.71
CA ASP A 7 -1.62 -16.75 8.34
C ASP A 7 -2.44 -15.43 8.29
N ARG A 8 -3.39 -15.22 9.20
CA ARG A 8 -4.15 -13.95 9.26
C ARG A 8 -3.25 -12.76 9.58
N LYS A 9 -2.33 -12.92 10.53
CA LYS A 9 -1.31 -11.90 10.86
C LYS A 9 -0.45 -11.59 9.64
N TYR A 10 0.06 -12.65 8.98
CA TYR A 10 0.89 -12.53 7.79
C TYR A 10 0.16 -11.77 6.67
N ARG A 11 -1.09 -12.13 6.37
CA ARG A 11 -1.93 -11.43 5.39
C ARG A 11 -2.18 -9.98 5.77
N GLY A 12 -2.43 -9.68 7.05
CA GLY A 12 -2.58 -8.31 7.54
C GLY A 12 -1.35 -7.43 7.27
N VAL A 13 -0.14 -7.99 7.43
CA VAL A 13 1.11 -7.25 7.19
C VAL A 13 1.44 -7.13 5.70
N LYS A 14 1.24 -8.20 4.92
CA LYS A 14 1.73 -8.31 3.54
C LYS A 14 0.76 -7.85 2.46
N GLN A 15 -0.56 -7.99 2.67
CA GLN A 15 -1.53 -7.54 1.67
C GLN A 15 -1.58 -6.02 1.59
N LYS A 16 -1.99 -5.51 0.41
CA LYS A 16 -2.17 -4.07 0.18
C LYS A 16 -3.53 -3.65 0.73
N PHE A 17 -3.50 -2.70 1.66
CA PHE A 17 -4.66 -1.98 2.17
C PHE A 17 -4.33 -0.49 2.14
N TYR A 18 -5.33 0.33 1.80
CA TYR A 18 -5.22 1.77 1.73
C TYR A 18 -6.02 2.37 2.88
N LEU A 19 -5.37 3.21 3.69
CA LEU A 19 -6.03 3.97 4.75
C LEU A 19 -6.74 5.16 4.11
N ILE A 20 -8.08 5.14 4.09
CA ILE A 20 -8.89 6.16 3.44
C ILE A 20 -9.28 7.28 4.40
N SER A 21 -9.73 6.89 5.58
CA SER A 21 -10.12 7.83 6.64
C SER A 21 -9.77 7.26 8.00
N LEU A 22 -9.48 8.17 8.92
CA LEU A 22 -9.14 7.86 10.30
C LEU A 22 -9.58 9.02 11.19
N GLU A 23 -10.64 8.79 11.96
CA GLU A 23 -11.27 9.81 12.81
C GLU A 23 -11.38 9.31 14.26
N GLU A 24 -11.06 10.18 15.22
CA GLU A 24 -11.28 9.91 16.65
C GLU A 24 -12.41 10.80 17.16
N LYS A 25 -13.47 10.20 17.71
CA LYS A 25 -14.58 10.90 18.37
C LYS A 25 -14.94 10.17 19.65
N ASN A 26 -15.07 10.90 20.76
CA ASN A 26 -15.45 10.33 22.07
C ASN A 26 -14.61 9.10 22.48
N LYS A 27 -13.28 9.14 22.24
CA LYS A 27 -12.34 8.03 22.48
C LYS A 27 -12.61 6.75 21.68
N VAL A 28 -13.36 6.86 20.58
CA VAL A 28 -13.56 5.80 19.59
C VAL A 28 -12.87 6.21 18.31
N TRP A 29 -12.00 5.34 17.80
CA TRP A 29 -11.43 5.44 16.48
C TRP A 29 -12.35 4.78 15.47
N THR A 30 -12.75 5.53 14.44
CA THR A 30 -13.41 5.01 13.24
C THR A 30 -12.42 5.06 12.09
N ILE A 31 -12.10 3.90 11.52
CA ILE A 31 -11.06 3.74 10.50
C ILE A 31 -11.67 3.10 9.26
N ILE A 32 -11.47 3.74 8.11
CA ILE A 32 -11.93 3.24 6.81
C ILE A 32 -10.71 2.73 6.03
N LEU A 33 -10.74 1.44 5.71
CA LEU A 33 -9.73 0.77 4.90
C LEU A 33 -10.31 0.38 3.54
N GLU A 34 -9.52 0.53 2.49
CA GLU A 34 -9.84 0.02 1.16
C GLU A 34 -8.88 -1.12 0.81
N GLY A 35 -9.44 -2.30 0.57
CA GLY A 35 -8.74 -3.40 -0.08
C GLY A 35 -8.82 -3.27 -1.59
N ILE A 36 -8.36 -4.30 -2.30
CA ILE A 36 -8.41 -4.33 -3.77
C ILE A 36 -9.86 -4.38 -4.27
N THR A 37 -10.73 -5.12 -3.59
CA THR A 37 -12.09 -5.41 -4.07
C THR A 37 -13.19 -4.77 -3.23
N ASN A 38 -12.89 -4.38 -1.98
CA ASN A 38 -13.89 -4.01 -0.99
C ASN A 38 -13.35 -2.96 -0.03
N ARG A 39 -14.27 -2.21 0.57
CA ARG A 39 -14.00 -1.25 1.64
C ARG A 39 -14.49 -1.81 2.98
N TYR A 40 -13.73 -1.55 4.03
CA TYR A 40 -13.98 -2.04 5.38
C TYR A 40 -13.96 -0.90 6.38
N THR A 41 -14.89 -0.92 7.32
CA THR A 41 -14.95 0.01 8.45
C THR A 41 -14.56 -0.74 9.72
N LEU A 42 -13.64 -0.16 10.46
CA LEU A 42 -13.09 -0.71 11.69
C LEU A 42 -13.32 0.28 12.84
N HIS A 43 -13.56 -0.24 14.03
CA HIS A 43 -13.68 0.55 15.24
C HIS A 43 -12.71 0.07 16.31
N PHE A 44 -12.06 1.01 17.00
CA PHE A 44 -11.22 0.73 18.16
C PHE A 44 -11.66 1.62 19.33
N SER A 45 -12.01 0.99 20.44
CA SER A 45 -12.40 1.64 21.71
C SER A 45 -12.01 0.73 22.88
N THR A 46 -12.05 1.25 24.11
CA THR A 46 -11.87 0.42 25.32
C THR A 46 -12.93 -0.67 25.47
N GLU A 47 -14.12 -0.44 24.92
CA GLU A 47 -15.23 -1.41 25.01
C GLU A 47 -15.06 -2.58 24.04
N LYS A 48 -14.61 -2.28 22.82
CA LYS A 48 -14.52 -3.27 21.74
C LYS A 48 -13.59 -2.82 20.60
N ILE A 49 -12.92 -3.79 20.00
CA ILE A 49 -12.34 -3.69 18.65
C ILE A 49 -13.19 -4.49 17.64
N ASP A 50 -13.54 -3.88 16.52
CA ASP A 50 -14.35 -4.56 15.49
C ASP A 50 -14.02 -4.13 14.06
N CYS A 51 -14.53 -4.94 13.13
CA CYS A 51 -14.42 -4.74 11.69
C CYS A 51 -15.66 -5.33 11.01
N ASN A 52 -16.24 -4.62 10.04
CA ASN A 52 -17.39 -5.10 9.26
C ASN A 52 -17.03 -6.14 8.17
N CYS A 53 -15.86 -6.77 8.24
CA CYS A 53 -15.47 -7.75 7.24
C CYS A 53 -16.07 -9.13 7.56
N PRO A 54 -16.34 -9.96 6.54
CA PRO A 54 -16.93 -11.29 6.74
C PRO A 54 -16.13 -12.19 7.69
N ASP A 55 -14.80 -12.07 7.69
CA ASP A 55 -13.94 -12.85 8.60
C ASP A 55 -14.21 -12.50 10.07
N TYR A 56 -14.45 -11.23 10.38
CA TYR A 56 -14.73 -10.79 11.74
C TYR A 56 -16.17 -11.12 12.12
N GLU A 57 -17.13 -10.76 11.27
CA GLU A 57 -18.56 -10.94 11.55
C GLU A 57 -18.95 -12.42 11.66
N ASN A 58 -18.43 -13.27 10.77
CA ASN A 58 -18.85 -14.68 10.71
C ASN A 58 -17.99 -15.61 11.57
N ARG A 59 -16.70 -15.29 11.77
CA ARG A 59 -15.78 -16.17 12.53
C ARG A 59 -15.44 -15.66 13.91
N GLY A 60 -15.70 -14.38 14.19
CA GLY A 60 -15.45 -13.80 15.51
C GLY A 60 -13.98 -13.86 15.92
N HIS A 61 -13.02 -13.85 14.98
CA HIS A 61 -11.59 -13.75 15.27
C HIS A 61 -11.06 -12.37 14.86
N ILE A 62 -9.88 -12.01 15.37
CA ILE A 62 -9.16 -10.84 14.85
C ILE A 62 -8.88 -11.07 13.37
N CYS A 63 -9.45 -10.23 12.52
CA CYS A 63 -9.27 -10.30 11.08
C CYS A 63 -7.94 -9.68 10.66
N LYS A 64 -7.53 -9.95 9.42
CA LYS A 64 -6.32 -9.35 8.83
C LYS A 64 -6.36 -7.82 8.80
N HIS A 65 -7.54 -7.18 8.76
CA HIS A 65 -7.69 -5.73 8.76
C HIS A 65 -7.35 -5.13 10.13
N LEU A 66 -7.82 -5.75 11.22
CA LEU A 66 -7.44 -5.37 12.57
C LEU A 66 -5.94 -5.60 12.78
N TYR A 67 -5.37 -6.72 12.30
CA TYR A 67 -3.93 -6.93 12.33
C TYR A 67 -3.15 -5.90 11.53
N PHE A 68 -3.64 -5.46 10.36
CA PHE A 68 -3.01 -4.41 9.58
C PHE A 68 -2.87 -3.12 10.41
N ILE A 69 -3.93 -2.67 11.08
CA ILE A 69 -3.88 -1.49 11.94
C ILE A 69 -2.92 -1.71 13.11
N ILE A 70 -3.09 -2.79 13.87
CA ILE A 70 -2.32 -3.03 15.10
C ILE A 70 -0.82 -3.24 14.83
N LEU A 71 -0.49 -4.04 13.82
CA LEU A 71 0.89 -4.46 13.56
C LEU A 71 1.64 -3.49 12.66
N LYS A 72 1.00 -2.96 11.62
CA LYS A 72 1.68 -2.21 10.55
C LYS A 72 1.52 -0.70 10.65
N ILE A 73 0.40 -0.23 11.18
CA ILE A 73 0.16 1.22 11.34
C ILE A 73 0.55 1.67 12.74
N ALA A 74 -0.02 1.04 13.76
CA ALA A 74 0.21 1.39 15.16
C ALA A 74 1.46 0.72 15.75
N GLU A 75 2.02 -0.30 15.10
CA GLU A 75 3.27 -0.99 15.54
C GLU A 75 3.25 -1.46 17.01
N CYS A 76 2.08 -1.79 17.54
CA CYS A 76 1.85 -2.06 18.95
C CYS A 76 1.56 -3.56 19.17
N TYR A 77 2.53 -4.40 18.82
CA TYR A 77 2.47 -5.86 18.90
C TYR A 77 2.06 -6.41 20.28
N LYS A 78 2.44 -5.70 21.35
CA LYS A 78 2.25 -6.14 22.74
C LYS A 78 0.79 -6.31 23.12
N ILE A 79 -0.13 -5.52 22.56
CA ILE A 79 -1.56 -5.62 22.89
C ILE A 79 -2.14 -6.97 22.45
N LEU A 80 -1.57 -7.62 21.44
CA LEU A 80 -2.02 -8.94 20.98
C LEU A 80 -1.55 -10.09 21.87
N LEU A 81 -0.72 -9.82 22.87
CA LEU A 81 -0.37 -10.79 23.92
C LEU A 81 -1.48 -10.92 24.97
N ASP A 82 -2.38 -9.92 25.05
CA ASP A 82 -3.54 -9.99 25.93
C ASP A 82 -4.56 -10.99 25.36
N HIS A 83 -4.84 -12.02 26.15
CA HIS A 83 -5.82 -13.04 25.83
C HIS A 83 -7.23 -12.45 25.61
N ASP A 84 -7.58 -11.36 26.30
CA ASP A 84 -8.90 -10.72 26.20
C ASP A 84 -9.09 -10.02 24.85
N ILE A 85 -8.03 -9.48 24.26
CA ILE A 85 -8.06 -8.91 22.91
C ILE A 85 -8.31 -10.01 21.88
N VAL A 86 -7.64 -11.15 22.03
CA VAL A 86 -7.74 -12.26 21.08
C VAL A 86 -9.07 -13.00 21.18
N THR A 87 -9.57 -13.22 22.39
CA THR A 87 -10.77 -14.04 22.61
C THR A 87 -12.04 -13.21 22.74
N GLN A 88 -11.98 -12.06 23.42
CA GLN A 88 -13.14 -11.22 23.74
C GLN A 88 -13.21 -9.94 22.90
N LYS A 89 -12.15 -9.61 22.13
CA LYS A 89 -12.04 -8.36 21.35
C LYS A 89 -12.22 -7.11 22.21
N LYS A 90 -11.87 -7.21 23.49
CA LYS A 90 -11.83 -6.11 24.44
C LYS A 90 -10.40 -5.71 24.68
N ILE A 91 -10.15 -4.41 24.74
CA ILE A 91 -8.82 -3.85 24.97
C ILE A 91 -8.84 -3.12 26.31
N LYS A 92 -7.96 -3.53 27.22
CA LYS A 92 -7.83 -2.90 28.53
C LYS A 92 -7.46 -1.43 28.37
N SER A 93 -7.89 -0.58 29.29
CA SER A 93 -7.68 0.88 29.20
C SER A 93 -6.20 1.25 29.02
N GLN A 94 -5.29 0.54 29.68
CA GLN A 94 -3.85 0.78 29.55
C GLN A 94 -3.30 0.38 28.17
N ASP A 95 -3.76 -0.75 27.62
CA ASP A 95 -3.38 -1.18 26.27
C ASP A 95 -3.99 -0.28 25.20
N PHE A 96 -5.20 0.22 25.44
CA PHE A 96 -5.86 1.17 24.53
C PHE A 96 -5.11 2.51 24.51
N GLU A 97 -4.68 3.01 25.68
CA GLU A 97 -3.88 4.22 25.77
C GLU A 97 -2.53 4.04 25.04
N TYR A 98 -1.86 2.90 25.25
CA TYR A 98 -0.64 2.56 24.52
C TYR A 98 -0.89 2.50 23.00
N PHE A 99 -1.95 1.83 22.56
CA PHE A 99 -2.36 1.79 21.15
C PHE A 99 -2.61 3.20 20.60
N ASN A 100 -3.37 4.03 21.32
CA ASN A 100 -3.75 5.38 20.89
C ASN A 100 -2.53 6.27 20.69
N GLN A 101 -1.59 6.23 21.62
CA GLN A 101 -0.34 6.99 21.54
C GLN A 101 0.50 6.58 20.33
N ASN A 102 0.69 5.27 20.10
CA ASN A 102 1.49 4.81 18.97
C ASN A 102 0.81 5.10 17.63
N LEU A 103 -0.51 4.89 17.54
CA LEU A 103 -1.29 5.19 16.35
C LEU A 103 -1.13 6.67 15.97
N LYS A 104 -1.42 7.60 16.90
CA LYS A 104 -1.28 9.05 16.68
C LYS A 104 0.12 9.43 16.23
N ASN A 105 1.15 8.94 16.93
CA ASN A 105 2.55 9.22 16.60
C ASN A 105 2.92 8.73 15.19
N ASN A 106 2.48 7.54 14.81
CA ASN A 106 2.82 6.97 13.52
C ASN A 106 2.06 7.63 12.36
N ILE A 107 0.79 8.01 12.56
CA ILE A 107 0.04 8.80 11.57
C ILE A 107 0.67 10.16 11.37
N GLN A 108 1.08 10.84 12.45
CA GLN A 108 1.81 12.11 12.32
C GLN A 108 3.10 11.93 11.52
N LYS A 109 3.86 10.84 11.74
CA LYS A 109 5.04 10.53 10.91
C LYS A 109 4.68 10.32 9.44
N TYR A 110 3.56 9.63 9.15
CA TYR A 110 3.07 9.47 7.78
C TYR A 110 2.69 10.81 7.18
N ASN A 111 1.87 11.63 7.84
CA ASN A 111 1.45 12.93 7.34
C ASN A 111 2.65 13.87 7.12
N ASN A 112 3.59 13.93 8.07
CA ASN A 112 4.82 14.69 7.93
C ASN A 112 5.70 14.21 6.76
N LYS A 113 5.65 12.92 6.40
CA LYS A 113 6.33 12.37 5.23
C LYS A 113 5.67 12.82 3.91
N TYR A 114 4.37 13.12 3.92
CA TYR A 114 3.63 13.63 2.75
C TYR A 114 3.62 15.17 2.67
N GLU A 115 3.63 15.87 3.81
CA GLU A 115 3.68 17.34 3.91
C GLU A 115 5.11 17.90 3.76
N ASN A 116 6.15 17.07 3.86
CA ASN A 116 7.54 17.46 3.63
C ASN A 116 8.19 16.55 2.56
N PRO A 117 8.06 16.88 1.26
CA PRO A 117 8.65 16.12 0.14
C PRO A 117 10.17 15.91 0.27
N SER A 118 10.84 16.76 1.05
CA SER A 118 12.29 16.88 1.19
C SER A 118 12.96 15.79 2.04
N LYS A 119 12.20 14.89 2.70
CA LYS A 119 12.74 13.78 3.51
C LYS A 119 12.28 12.41 3.01
N ARG A 120 12.21 12.21 1.69
CA ARG A 120 12.24 10.85 1.13
C ARG A 120 13.54 10.17 1.59
N GLN A 121 13.42 8.94 2.13
CA GLN A 121 14.52 7.96 2.15
C GLN A 121 15.35 8.15 0.90
N LYS A 122 16.68 8.34 1.03
CA LYS A 122 17.63 8.60 -0.06
C LYS A 122 17.00 8.18 -1.39
N ILE A 123 16.52 9.17 -2.14
CA ILE A 123 16.31 8.98 -3.56
C ILE A 123 17.70 8.58 -4.01
N THR A 124 17.89 7.28 -4.23
CA THR A 124 19.03 6.83 -5.01
C THR A 124 18.79 7.54 -6.33
N ASN A 125 19.58 8.57 -6.63
CA ASN A 125 19.64 9.18 -7.95
C ASN A 125 20.26 8.16 -8.91
N GLU A 126 19.87 6.90 -8.85
CA GLU A 126 20.43 5.77 -9.56
C GLU A 126 19.26 5.08 -10.25
N CYS A 127 19.42 4.83 -11.55
CA CYS A 127 18.47 4.11 -12.35
C CYS A 127 18.55 2.64 -12.00
N LEU A 128 17.47 2.06 -11.45
CA LEU A 128 17.47 0.66 -11.00
C LEU A 128 17.53 -0.39 -12.14
N ILE A 129 17.60 0.06 -13.40
CA ILE A 129 17.78 -0.82 -14.56
C ILE A 129 19.25 -0.94 -14.93
N CYS A 130 19.98 0.18 -15.00
CA CYS A 130 21.41 0.20 -15.37
C CYS A 130 22.36 0.42 -14.19
N LEU A 131 21.83 0.74 -13.01
CA LEU A 131 22.54 1.05 -11.77
C LEU A 131 23.46 2.29 -11.86
N GLU A 132 23.23 3.16 -12.84
CA GLU A 132 23.97 4.42 -13.04
C GLU A 132 23.18 5.63 -12.53
N GLU A 133 23.89 6.71 -12.24
CA GLU A 133 23.26 7.94 -11.76
C GLU A 133 22.30 8.58 -12.79
N ILE A 134 21.18 9.09 -12.30
CA ILE A 134 20.20 9.87 -13.04
C ILE A 134 20.54 11.34 -12.79
N ASN A 135 21.26 11.93 -13.74
CA ASN A 135 21.61 13.34 -13.70
C ASN A 135 20.46 14.19 -14.23
N ASP A 136 20.34 15.43 -13.75
CA ASP A 136 19.29 16.37 -14.20
C ASP A 136 19.36 16.68 -15.70
N ASP A 137 20.53 16.50 -16.32
CA ASP A 137 20.75 16.68 -17.76
C ASP A 137 20.24 15.50 -18.61
N GLN A 138 19.86 14.38 -17.98
CA GLN A 138 19.40 13.18 -18.69
C GLN A 138 17.88 13.04 -18.57
N ALA A 139 17.22 12.85 -19.72
CA ALA A 139 15.78 12.60 -19.75
C ALA A 139 15.42 11.37 -18.87
N ASN A 140 14.62 11.62 -17.83
CA ASN A 140 14.18 10.62 -16.88
C ASN A 140 12.65 10.49 -16.88
N LEU A 141 12.16 9.37 -16.37
CA LEU A 141 10.73 9.05 -16.26
C LEU A 141 10.43 8.58 -14.84
N GLU A 142 9.40 9.17 -14.23
CA GLU A 142 8.94 8.84 -12.88
C GLU A 142 7.76 7.87 -12.89
N CYS A 143 7.83 6.81 -12.09
CA CYS A 143 6.68 5.93 -11.80
C CYS A 143 5.59 6.67 -11.00
N LEU A 144 4.49 7.02 -11.66
CA LEU A 144 3.36 7.73 -11.03
C LEU A 144 2.38 6.81 -10.33
N SER A 145 2.45 5.50 -10.58
CA SER A 145 1.44 4.57 -10.07
C SER A 145 1.58 4.29 -8.58
N GLN A 146 2.81 4.05 -8.07
CA GLN A 146 3.01 3.73 -6.66
C GLN A 146 4.35 4.17 -6.05
N CYS A 147 5.47 4.08 -6.76
CA CYS A 147 6.79 4.16 -6.11
C CYS A 147 7.60 5.42 -6.37
N HIS A 148 7.19 6.28 -7.32
CA HIS A 148 7.83 7.59 -7.57
C HIS A 148 9.34 7.50 -7.79
N LYS A 149 9.80 6.35 -8.30
CA LYS A 149 11.19 6.12 -8.67
C LYS A 149 11.41 6.61 -10.09
N HIS A 150 12.57 7.23 -10.30
CA HIS A 150 13.01 7.71 -11.60
C HIS A 150 13.84 6.63 -12.28
N PHE A 151 13.75 6.61 -13.60
CA PHE A 151 14.53 5.75 -14.47
C PHE A 151 14.99 6.60 -15.64
N HIS A 152 16.14 6.30 -16.24
CA HIS A 152 16.45 6.88 -17.56
C HIS A 152 15.35 6.52 -18.54
N ARG A 153 14.94 7.48 -19.37
CA ARG A 153 13.91 7.27 -20.40
C ARG A 153 14.27 6.08 -21.29
N SER A 154 15.52 5.99 -21.73
CA SER A 154 16.01 4.91 -22.58
C SER A 154 15.91 3.53 -21.90
N CYS A 155 16.28 3.44 -20.63
CA CYS A 155 16.20 2.21 -19.84
C CYS A 155 14.75 1.77 -19.66
N LEU A 156 13.86 2.70 -19.31
CA LEU A 156 12.46 2.37 -19.09
C LEU A 156 11.74 1.98 -20.38
N LEU A 157 12.00 2.67 -21.49
CA LEU A 157 11.44 2.31 -22.80
C LEU A 157 11.89 0.92 -23.25
N LYS A 158 13.16 0.54 -23.02
CA LYS A 158 13.65 -0.82 -23.30
C LYS A 158 12.92 -1.87 -22.44
N TRP A 159 12.74 -1.59 -21.16
CA TRP A 159 11.99 -2.46 -20.26
C TRP A 159 10.53 -2.64 -20.72
N GLN A 160 9.89 -1.56 -21.14
CA GLN A 160 8.48 -1.56 -21.57
C GLN A 160 8.21 -2.35 -22.86
N LYS A 161 9.23 -2.61 -23.69
CA LYS A 161 9.10 -3.51 -24.83
C LYS A 161 8.81 -4.96 -24.43
N ILE A 162 9.17 -5.33 -23.20
CA ILE A 162 9.06 -6.71 -22.69
C ILE A 162 8.04 -6.78 -21.55
N ASN A 163 7.95 -5.75 -20.71
CA ASN A 163 7.16 -5.75 -19.49
C ASN A 163 6.29 -4.48 -19.36
N GLN A 164 4.98 -4.63 -19.16
CA GLN A 164 4.06 -3.50 -18.98
C GLN A 164 4.00 -2.95 -17.54
N ASN A 165 4.92 -3.36 -16.67
CA ASN A 165 4.91 -3.03 -15.24
C ASN A 165 6.17 -2.25 -14.82
N CYS A 166 6.12 -1.60 -13.66
CA CYS A 166 7.26 -0.85 -13.15
C CYS A 166 8.38 -1.81 -12.71
N PRO A 167 9.65 -1.60 -13.09
CA PRO A 167 10.77 -2.45 -12.66
C PRO A 167 10.93 -2.54 -11.13
N HIS A 168 10.54 -1.49 -10.41
CA HIS A 168 10.67 -1.41 -8.96
C HIS A 168 9.45 -1.95 -8.21
N CYS A 169 8.24 -1.48 -8.54
CA CYS A 169 7.03 -1.81 -7.76
C CYS A 169 6.08 -2.79 -8.45
N ARG A 170 6.35 -3.16 -9.71
CA ARG A 170 5.56 -4.06 -10.55
C ARG A 170 4.09 -3.64 -10.76
N SER A 171 3.72 -2.42 -10.37
CA SER A 171 2.41 -1.85 -10.67
C SER A 171 2.29 -1.57 -12.17
N ILE A 172 1.07 -1.69 -12.69
CA ILE A 172 0.73 -1.37 -14.08
C ILE A 172 1.00 0.13 -14.29
N ASN A 173 1.69 0.45 -15.37
CA ASN A 173 2.42 1.71 -15.51
C ASN A 173 1.52 2.91 -15.87
N SER A 174 1.68 3.99 -15.09
CA SER A 174 1.43 5.37 -15.49
C SER A 174 2.76 6.13 -15.30
N PHE A 175 3.37 6.59 -16.39
CA PHE A 175 4.62 7.37 -16.35
C PHE A 175 4.37 8.73 -17.02
N GLN A 176 5.03 9.80 -16.56
CA GLN A 176 4.90 11.12 -17.18
C GLN A 176 5.46 11.09 -18.60
N THR A 177 4.61 11.17 -19.62
CA THR A 177 5.03 11.51 -20.98
C THR A 177 5.06 13.03 -21.07
N GLN A 178 6.19 13.67 -20.75
CA GLN A 178 6.36 15.06 -21.12
C GLN A 178 6.53 15.13 -22.66
N ASN A 179 5.56 15.77 -23.30
CA ASN A 179 5.45 16.20 -24.69
C ASN A 179 6.66 15.93 -25.61
N TYR A 180 6.62 14.78 -26.28
CA TYR A 180 7.03 14.63 -27.68
C TYR A 180 6.02 13.70 -28.33
N GLU A 181 4.86 14.27 -28.68
CA GLU A 181 3.98 13.69 -29.67
C GLU A 181 4.80 13.50 -30.95
N ASN A 182 5.13 12.25 -31.30
CA ASN A 182 5.28 11.78 -32.69
C ASN A 182 5.62 10.29 -32.86
N GLU A 183 5.82 9.49 -31.80
CA GLU A 183 6.07 8.04 -31.99
C GLU A 183 5.01 7.10 -31.38
N TYR A 184 3.99 7.63 -30.69
CA TYR A 184 2.89 6.80 -30.18
C TYR A 184 1.75 6.58 -31.20
N ASN A 185 1.69 7.38 -32.28
CA ASN A 185 0.62 7.30 -33.29
C ASN A 185 0.88 6.32 -34.45
N SER A 186 1.91 5.47 -34.39
CA SER A 186 2.14 4.45 -35.44
C SER A 186 1.65 3.04 -35.08
N TRP A 187 1.22 2.76 -33.85
CA TRP A 187 0.86 1.40 -33.42
C TRP A 187 -0.64 1.17 -33.24
N SER A 188 -1.47 2.22 -33.28
CA SER A 188 -2.94 2.10 -33.35
C SER A 188 -3.48 1.91 -34.78
N LYS A 189 -2.60 1.71 -35.78
CA LYS A 189 -2.98 1.42 -37.19
C LYS A 189 -2.66 0.00 -37.66
N ILE A 190 -2.13 -0.88 -36.81
CA ILE A 190 -1.75 -2.25 -37.20
C ILE A 190 -2.80 -3.31 -36.78
N GLU A 191 -3.89 -2.92 -36.11
CA GLU A 191 -5.03 -3.82 -35.81
C GLU A 191 -6.06 -3.90 -36.95
N ASN A 192 -5.61 -4.09 -38.20
CA ASN A 192 -6.50 -4.44 -39.33
C ASN A 192 -5.75 -5.15 -40.48
N ILE A 193 -4.93 -6.15 -40.16
CA ILE A 193 -4.56 -7.16 -41.15
C ILE A 193 -4.98 -8.52 -40.60
N ASN A 194 -6.17 -8.94 -41.05
CA ASN A 194 -6.64 -10.31 -40.92
C ASN A 194 -5.58 -11.26 -41.49
N VAL A 195 -5.16 -12.21 -40.67
CA VAL A 195 -4.48 -13.43 -41.08
C VAL A 195 -5.55 -14.45 -41.46
N GLU A 196 -5.76 -14.65 -42.76
CA GLU A 196 -6.37 -15.88 -43.32
C GLU A 196 -5.53 -16.36 -44.52
N GLY A 197 -4.98 -17.58 -44.40
CA GLY A 197 -4.50 -18.50 -45.48
C GLY A 197 -3.35 -18.01 -46.36
N ILE A 198 -2.15 -18.60 -46.42
CA ILE A 198 -1.82 -20.01 -46.73
C ILE A 198 -2.65 -20.54 -47.91
N ASP A 199 -2.25 -20.17 -49.13
CA ASP A 199 -1.55 -21.05 -50.08
C ASP A 199 -0.66 -20.23 -51.03
#